data_AF-A0A7R7CCB3-F1
#
_entry.id   AF-A0A7R7CCB3-F1
#
_cell.length_a   1.000
_cell.length_b   1.000
_cell.length_c   1.000
_cell.angle_alpha   90.00
_cell.angle_beta   90.00
_cell.angle_gamma   90.00
#
_symmetry.space_group_name_H-M   'P 1'
#
loop_
_entity.id
_entity.type
_entity.pdbx_description
1 polymer ?
#
loop_
_entity_poly.entity_id
_entity_poly.type
_entity_poly.pdbx_seq_one_letter_code
_entity_poly.pdbx_strand_id
1 'polypeptide(L)'
;MTAMRSLSTLLLVFLLIGIAPLVVTSDFWLNVVIMTLYAALLGQAWNILGGYGGQFSFGHAAFFGTGAYAVAVLQVQLGINPWIGMALGGVLAAAVAAFIGFCTFRYGLRGSYFALVTLAFAEVLRILSNSVDFTGAGVGLLIPLARGVENFQFASRAGYFWVVWALALAAFVTVWWIGNSRFGAQLTAVRDNEEAAARLASTPSASRWARLSFPDSSPASPASSTRSISSISTLRSLMGRRSPSPACSCRSSVAWGRFSGRFSVPSACMPSPKARAAS
;
A
#
# COMPACT_ATOMS: atom_id res chain seq x y z
N MET A 1 -0.95 29.02 0.41
CA MET A 1 0.28 29.48 -0.29
C MET A 1 1.26 28.34 -0.58
N THR A 2 1.48 27.39 0.33
CA THR A 2 2.37 26.23 0.14
C THR A 2 1.92 25.30 -1.00
N ALA A 3 0.62 25.03 -1.13
CA ALA A 3 0.07 24.16 -2.16
C ALA A 3 0.27 24.70 -3.61
N MET A 4 0.07 26.00 -3.83
CA MET A 4 0.31 26.60 -5.15
C MET A 4 1.79 26.63 -5.50
N ARG A 5 2.67 26.81 -4.51
CA ARG A 5 4.12 26.73 -4.70
C ARG A 5 4.54 25.30 -5.10
N SER A 6 4.02 24.26 -4.43
CA SER A 6 4.36 22.87 -4.77
C SER A 6 3.86 22.46 -6.15
N LEU A 7 2.68 22.93 -6.57
CA LEU A 7 2.19 22.70 -7.93
C LEU A 7 3.08 23.41 -8.97
N SER A 8 3.46 24.66 -8.71
CA SER A 8 4.32 25.42 -9.62
C SER A 8 5.70 24.77 -9.80
N THR A 9 6.30 24.25 -8.72
CA THR A 9 7.57 23.52 -8.80
C THR A 9 7.44 22.22 -9.58
N LEU A 10 6.34 21.47 -9.39
CA LEU A 10 6.08 20.24 -10.11
C LEU A 10 5.95 20.50 -11.62
N LEU A 11 5.15 21.50 -12.00
CA LEU A 11 4.98 21.89 -13.40
C LEU A 11 6.30 22.36 -14.02
N LEU A 12 7.12 23.10 -13.29
CA LEU A 12 8.44 23.55 -13.75
C LEU A 12 9.38 22.36 -13.99
N VAL A 13 9.42 21.38 -13.08
CA VAL A 13 10.23 20.17 -13.26
C VAL A 13 9.77 19.37 -14.49
N PHE A 14 8.46 19.16 -14.65
CA PHE A 14 7.93 18.44 -15.80
C PHE A 14 8.16 19.20 -17.12
N LEU A 15 8.08 20.53 -17.11
CA LEU A 15 8.43 21.37 -18.26
C LEU A 15 9.89 21.18 -18.67
N LEU A 16 10.81 21.19 -17.70
CA LEU A 16 12.23 20.92 -17.96
C LEU A 16 12.46 19.52 -18.54
N ILE A 17 11.77 18.50 -18.01
CA ILE A 17 11.85 17.14 -18.55
C ILE A 17 11.27 17.09 -19.97
N GLY A 18 10.23 17.86 -20.27
CA GLY A 18 9.64 17.95 -21.62
C GLY A 18 10.59 18.50 -22.69
N ILE A 19 11.65 19.19 -22.29
CA ILE A 19 12.72 19.67 -23.18
C ILE A 19 13.72 18.56 -23.53
N ALA A 20 13.77 17.46 -22.75
CA ALA A 20 14.69 16.35 -22.96
C ALA A 20 14.70 15.78 -24.40
N PRO A 21 13.57 15.50 -25.08
CA PRO A 21 13.58 14.99 -26.46
C PRO A 21 14.08 16.01 -27.49
N LEU A 22 14.13 17.30 -27.17
CA LEU A 22 14.65 18.34 -28.07
C LEU A 22 16.18 18.48 -27.98
N VAL A 23 16.77 18.12 -26.84
CA VAL A 23 18.22 18.24 -26.58
C VAL A 23 18.92 16.89 -26.78
N VAL A 24 18.24 15.79 -26.48
CA VAL A 24 18.79 14.44 -26.55
C VAL A 24 18.45 13.81 -27.89
N THR A 25 19.42 13.77 -28.81
CA THR A 25 19.29 13.15 -30.13
C THR A 25 19.55 11.65 -30.14
N SER A 26 20.08 11.09 -29.04
CA SER A 26 20.40 9.66 -28.92
C SER A 26 19.23 8.86 -28.36
N ASP A 27 18.81 7.84 -29.12
CA ASP A 27 17.72 6.92 -28.75
C ASP A 27 17.93 6.18 -27.42
N PHE A 28 19.19 5.91 -27.06
CA PHE A 28 19.54 5.22 -25.82
C PHE A 28 19.21 6.09 -24.61
N TRP A 29 19.71 7.33 -24.59
CA TRP A 29 19.46 8.28 -23.50
C TRP A 29 17.98 8.62 -23.37
N LEU A 30 17.27 8.76 -24.49
CA LEU A 30 15.83 8.98 -24.47
C LEU A 30 15.08 7.78 -23.86
N ASN A 31 15.50 6.54 -24.14
CA ASN A 31 14.93 5.37 -23.49
C ASN A 31 15.20 5.32 -21.98
N VAL A 32 16.40 5.69 -21.53
CA VAL A 32 16.71 5.78 -20.09
C VAL A 32 15.77 6.77 -19.40
N VAL A 33 15.50 7.92 -20.02
CA VAL A 33 14.55 8.90 -19.47
C VAL A 33 13.12 8.34 -19.44
N ILE A 34 12.68 7.65 -20.50
CA ILE A 34 11.37 6.98 -20.52
C ILE A 34 11.26 5.96 -19.38
N MET A 35 12.26 5.10 -19.21
CA MET A 35 12.27 4.09 -18.14
C MET A 35 12.29 4.73 -16.75
N THR A 36 12.96 5.87 -16.60
CA THR A 36 12.96 6.64 -15.35
C THR A 36 11.58 7.22 -15.05
N LEU A 37 10.91 7.82 -16.03
CA LEU A 37 9.54 8.33 -15.89
C LEU A 37 8.54 7.21 -15.60
N TYR A 38 8.71 6.07 -16.25
CA TYR A 38 7.91 4.87 -16.01
C TYR A 38 8.10 4.32 -14.59
N ALA A 39 9.34 4.24 -14.10
CA ALA A 39 9.62 3.86 -12.72
C ALA A 39 9.05 4.87 -11.72
N ALA A 40 9.13 6.17 -12.01
CA ALA A 40 8.53 7.22 -11.20
C ALA A 40 7.00 7.10 -11.13
N LEU A 41 6.34 6.76 -12.25
CA LEU A 41 4.89 6.50 -12.31
C LEU A 41 4.50 5.34 -11.37
N LEU A 42 5.22 4.22 -11.43
CA LEU A 42 4.99 3.07 -10.55
C LEU A 42 5.26 3.41 -9.08
N GLY A 43 6.33 4.17 -8.81
CA GLY A 43 6.63 4.67 -7.47
C GLY A 43 5.53 5.58 -6.94
N GLN A 44 4.90 6.38 -7.81
CA GLN A 44 3.82 7.27 -7.43
C GLN A 44 2.55 6.50 -7.05
N ALA A 45 2.23 5.41 -7.77
CA ALA A 45 1.14 4.50 -7.42
C ALA A 45 1.35 3.89 -6.04
N TRP A 46 2.57 3.42 -5.75
CA TRP A 46 2.92 2.88 -4.43
C TRP A 46 2.85 3.95 -3.33
N ASN A 47 3.26 5.18 -3.62
CA ASN A 47 3.23 6.29 -2.66
C ASN A 47 1.81 6.63 -2.20
N ILE A 48 0.78 6.43 -3.02
CA ILE A 48 -0.61 6.67 -2.58
C ILE A 48 -0.96 5.74 -1.40
N LEU A 49 -0.63 4.46 -1.52
CA LEU A 49 -1.02 3.47 -0.51
C LEU A 49 -0.06 3.41 0.68
N GLY A 50 1.25 3.38 0.41
CA GLY A 50 2.28 3.33 1.46
C GLY A 50 2.50 4.69 2.13
N GLY A 51 2.51 5.77 1.33
CA GLY A 51 2.76 7.13 1.79
C GLY A 51 1.56 7.78 2.49
N TYR A 52 0.34 7.67 1.96
CA TYR A 52 -0.83 8.26 2.62
C TYR A 52 -1.60 7.23 3.46
N GLY A 53 -1.80 6.02 2.95
CA GLY A 53 -2.56 4.97 3.64
C GLY A 53 -1.79 4.20 4.71
N GLY A 54 -0.46 4.27 4.73
CA GLY A 54 0.37 3.55 5.70
C GLY A 54 0.40 2.03 5.52
N GLN A 55 -0.13 1.51 4.42
CA GLN A 55 -0.19 0.09 4.12
C GLN A 55 0.74 -0.25 2.95
N PHE A 56 1.53 -1.31 3.09
CA PHE A 56 2.41 -1.78 2.02
C PHE A 56 1.69 -2.79 1.13
N SER A 57 1.57 -2.52 -0.17
CA SER A 57 1.06 -3.48 -1.16
C SER A 57 2.13 -3.90 -2.14
N PHE A 58 2.29 -5.22 -2.31
CA PHE A 58 3.13 -5.81 -3.36
C PHE A 58 2.32 -6.26 -4.59
N GLY A 59 1.02 -5.95 -4.63
CA GLY A 59 0.12 -6.30 -5.74
C GLY A 59 0.25 -5.43 -6.99
N HIS A 60 1.09 -4.39 -6.97
CA HIS A 60 1.22 -3.43 -8.08
C HIS A 60 1.56 -4.08 -9.42
N ALA A 61 2.41 -5.12 -9.41
CA ALA A 61 2.74 -5.90 -10.60
C ALA A 61 1.51 -6.60 -11.20
N ALA A 62 0.57 -7.02 -10.36
CA ALA A 62 -0.66 -7.67 -10.78
C ALA A 62 -1.57 -6.68 -11.52
N PHE A 63 -1.78 -5.47 -10.97
CA PHE A 63 -2.62 -4.45 -11.59
C PHE A 63 -2.01 -3.93 -12.90
N PHE A 64 -0.70 -3.70 -12.91
CA PHE A 64 0.03 -3.35 -14.13
C PHE A 64 -0.11 -4.46 -15.19
N GLY A 65 0.10 -5.71 -14.80
CA GLY A 65 -0.03 -6.88 -15.66
C GLY A 65 -1.44 -7.03 -16.24
N THR A 66 -2.49 -6.90 -15.41
CA THR A 66 -3.89 -6.96 -15.86
C THR A 66 -4.17 -5.89 -16.92
N GLY A 67 -3.71 -4.65 -16.71
CA GLY A 67 -3.86 -3.58 -17.71
C GLY A 67 -3.11 -3.88 -19.01
N ALA A 68 -1.85 -4.32 -18.92
CA ALA A 68 -1.04 -4.64 -20.09
C ALA A 68 -1.62 -5.80 -20.91
N TYR A 69 -2.02 -6.90 -20.25
CA TYR A 69 -2.65 -8.04 -20.91
C TYR A 69 -4.02 -7.69 -21.48
N ALA A 70 -4.83 -6.88 -20.79
CA ALA A 70 -6.10 -6.41 -21.33
C ALA A 70 -5.90 -5.67 -22.65
N VAL A 71 -4.96 -4.71 -22.71
CA VAL A 71 -4.65 -3.99 -23.95
C VAL A 71 -4.19 -4.94 -25.05
N ALA A 72 -3.26 -5.85 -24.74
CA ALA A 72 -2.71 -6.81 -25.72
C ALA A 72 -3.78 -7.74 -26.29
N VAL A 73 -4.65 -8.27 -25.43
CA VAL A 73 -5.80 -9.11 -25.82
C VAL A 73 -6.77 -8.32 -26.69
N LEU A 74 -7.18 -7.12 -26.26
CA LEU A 74 -8.13 -6.29 -27.00
C LEU A 74 -7.60 -5.94 -28.39
N GLN A 75 -6.30 -5.71 -28.51
CA GLN A 75 -5.67 -5.41 -29.78
C GLN A 75 -5.58 -6.66 -30.68
N VAL A 76 -5.12 -7.80 -30.15
CA VAL A 76 -4.87 -9.01 -30.97
C VAL A 76 -6.16 -9.72 -31.35
N GLN A 77 -7.11 -9.83 -30.43
CA GLN A 77 -8.32 -10.63 -30.67
C GLN A 77 -9.50 -9.81 -31.18
N LEU A 78 -9.66 -8.57 -30.70
CA LEU A 78 -10.81 -7.72 -31.05
C LEU A 78 -10.44 -6.62 -32.04
N GLY A 79 -9.16 -6.46 -32.39
CA GLY A 79 -8.70 -5.40 -33.29
C GLY A 79 -8.98 -3.99 -32.77
N ILE A 80 -9.22 -3.84 -31.46
CA ILE A 80 -9.56 -2.55 -30.87
C ILE A 80 -8.32 -1.67 -30.86
N ASN A 81 -8.53 -0.39 -31.19
CA ASN A 81 -7.47 0.61 -31.17
C ASN A 81 -6.80 0.67 -29.78
N PRO A 82 -5.45 0.61 -29.68
CA PRO A 82 -4.73 0.62 -28.41
C PRO A 82 -5.00 1.83 -27.51
N TRP A 83 -5.40 2.99 -28.07
CA TRP A 83 -5.78 4.16 -27.28
C TRP A 83 -7.03 3.89 -26.43
N ILE A 84 -8.05 3.29 -27.03
CA ILE A 84 -9.27 2.85 -26.33
C ILE A 84 -8.94 1.65 -25.45
N GLY A 85 -8.09 0.75 -25.94
CA GLY A 85 -7.56 -0.38 -25.19
C GLY A 85 -6.91 0.05 -23.87
N MET A 86 -6.10 1.11 -23.86
CA MET A 86 -5.47 1.65 -22.66
C MET A 86 -6.48 2.11 -21.62
N ALA A 87 -7.53 2.84 -22.05
CA ALA A 87 -8.59 3.28 -21.15
C ALA A 87 -9.36 2.09 -20.56
N LEU A 88 -9.76 1.13 -21.40
CA LEU A 88 -10.45 -0.08 -20.97
C LEU A 88 -9.58 -0.96 -20.07
N GLY A 89 -8.29 -1.10 -20.39
CA GLY A 89 -7.31 -1.82 -19.58
C GLY A 89 -7.13 -1.16 -18.21
N GLY A 90 -7.11 0.18 -18.15
CA GLY A 90 -7.13 0.92 -16.90
C GLY A 90 -8.38 0.68 -16.06
N VAL A 91 -9.56 0.64 -16.69
CA VAL A 91 -10.84 0.34 -16.01
C VAL A 91 -10.85 -1.10 -15.47
N LEU A 92 -10.37 -2.07 -16.25
CA LEU A 92 -10.26 -3.47 -15.82
C LEU A 92 -9.25 -3.62 -14.66
N ALA A 93 -8.10 -2.98 -14.74
CA ALA A 93 -7.12 -2.96 -13.65
C ALA A 93 -7.71 -2.31 -12.38
N ALA A 94 -8.46 -1.22 -12.52
CA ALA A 94 -9.16 -0.59 -11.40
C ALA A 94 -10.25 -1.49 -10.80
N ALA A 95 -11.00 -2.23 -11.63
CA ALA A 95 -11.99 -3.20 -11.18
C ALA A 95 -11.34 -4.35 -10.39
N VAL A 96 -10.22 -4.89 -10.88
CA VAL A 96 -9.45 -5.92 -10.17
C VAL A 96 -8.85 -5.38 -8.86
N ALA A 97 -8.34 -4.15 -8.87
CA ALA A 97 -7.85 -3.48 -7.66
C ALA A 97 -8.96 -3.24 -6.64
N ALA A 98 -10.15 -2.82 -7.08
CA ALA A 98 -11.33 -2.65 -6.23
C ALA A 98 -11.80 -3.98 -5.64
N PHE A 99 -11.79 -5.06 -6.44
CA PHE A 99 -12.12 -6.40 -5.96
C PHE A 99 -11.14 -6.89 -4.89
N ILE A 100 -9.84 -6.82 -5.16
CA ILE A 100 -8.80 -7.23 -4.19
C ILE A 100 -8.85 -6.34 -2.94
N GLY A 101 -9.02 -5.03 -3.10
CA GLY A 101 -9.17 -4.09 -2.01
C GLY A 101 -10.39 -4.40 -1.14
N PHE A 102 -11.54 -4.63 -1.77
CA PHE A 102 -12.78 -5.01 -1.08
C PHE A 102 -12.62 -6.31 -0.28
N CYS A 103 -12.07 -7.37 -0.89
CA CYS A 103 -11.80 -8.62 -0.18
C CYS A 103 -10.88 -8.39 1.02
N THR A 104 -9.79 -7.65 0.84
CA THR A 104 -8.78 -7.50 1.89
C THR A 104 -9.29 -6.65 3.07
N PHE A 105 -10.01 -5.57 2.79
CA PHE A 105 -10.61 -4.73 3.83
C PHE A 105 -11.79 -5.41 4.53
N ARG A 106 -12.58 -6.22 3.82
CA ARG A 106 -13.72 -6.96 4.40
C ARG A 106 -13.32 -7.94 5.50
N TYR A 107 -12.11 -8.50 5.43
CA TYR A 107 -11.56 -9.40 6.43
C TYR A 107 -10.68 -8.69 7.48
N GLY A 108 -10.59 -7.36 7.44
CA GLY A 108 -9.87 -6.57 8.44
C GLY A 108 -8.36 -6.80 8.46
N LEU A 109 -7.77 -7.25 7.35
CA LEU A 109 -6.34 -7.53 7.26
C LEU A 109 -5.55 -6.22 7.30
N ARG A 110 -4.56 -6.15 8.19
CA ARG A 110 -3.76 -4.95 8.44
C ARG A 110 -2.26 -5.23 8.37
N GLY A 111 -1.50 -4.20 7.99
CA GLY A 111 -0.04 -4.19 8.01
C GLY A 111 0.56 -5.31 7.15
N SER A 112 1.40 -6.15 7.76
CA SER A 112 2.11 -7.22 7.06
C SER A 112 1.19 -8.24 6.40
N TYR A 113 0.02 -8.51 6.97
CA TYR A 113 -0.92 -9.47 6.38
C TYR A 113 -1.53 -8.96 5.07
N PHE A 114 -1.79 -7.65 4.97
CA PHE A 114 -2.25 -7.02 3.73
C PHE A 114 -1.19 -7.15 2.61
N ALA A 115 0.08 -6.96 2.97
CA ALA A 115 1.20 -7.11 2.03
C ALA A 115 1.31 -8.56 1.51
N LEU A 116 1.20 -9.56 2.40
CA LEU A 116 1.26 -10.98 2.03
C LEU A 116 0.09 -11.41 1.14
N VAL A 117 -1.13 -10.96 1.44
CA VAL A 117 -2.31 -11.29 0.64
C VAL A 117 -2.24 -10.66 -0.75
N THR A 118 -1.82 -9.40 -0.84
CA THR A 118 -1.66 -8.74 -2.15
C THR A 118 -0.55 -9.37 -3.00
N LEU A 119 0.52 -9.89 -2.37
CA LEU A 119 1.53 -10.70 -3.06
C LEU A 119 0.96 -12.04 -3.56
N ALA A 120 0.15 -12.72 -2.75
CA ALA A 120 -0.50 -13.96 -3.15
C ALA A 120 -1.43 -13.76 -4.35
N PHE A 121 -2.22 -12.68 -4.37
CA PHE A 121 -3.05 -12.34 -5.53
C PHE A 121 -2.21 -12.03 -6.78
N ALA A 122 -1.06 -11.37 -6.63
CA ALA A 122 -0.15 -11.14 -7.74
C ALA A 122 0.36 -12.45 -8.34
N GLU A 123 0.70 -13.42 -7.49
CA GLU A 123 1.16 -14.74 -7.94
C GLU A 123 0.04 -15.55 -8.60
N VAL A 124 -1.18 -15.51 -8.05
CA VAL A 124 -2.35 -16.15 -8.68
C VAL A 124 -2.60 -15.57 -10.08
N LEU A 125 -2.54 -14.25 -10.25
CA LEU A 125 -2.72 -13.61 -11.55
C LEU A 125 -1.57 -13.94 -12.52
N ARG A 126 -0.33 -14.06 -12.03
CA ARG A 126 0.81 -14.53 -12.82
C ARG A 126 0.61 -15.96 -13.31
N ILE A 127 0.17 -16.88 -12.44
CA ILE A 127 -0.13 -18.26 -12.81
C ILE A 127 -1.27 -18.27 -13.84
N LEU A 128 -2.33 -17.51 -13.59
CA LEU A 128 -3.48 -17.43 -14.50
C LEU A 128 -3.08 -16.95 -15.89
N SER A 129 -2.21 -15.93 -16.00
CA SER A 129 -1.70 -15.47 -17.30
C SER A 129 -0.89 -16.53 -18.06
N ASN A 130 -0.24 -17.45 -17.33
CA ASN A 130 0.55 -18.52 -17.93
C ASN A 130 -0.29 -19.77 -18.27
N SER A 131 -1.42 -19.98 -17.61
CA SER A 131 -2.26 -21.17 -17.77
C SER A 131 -3.45 -20.96 -18.72
N VAL A 132 -3.90 -19.73 -18.94
CA VAL A 132 -5.09 -19.45 -19.75
C VAL A 132 -4.72 -19.23 -21.22
N ASP A 133 -5.38 -19.96 -22.12
CA ASP A 133 -5.10 -19.90 -23.56
C ASP A 133 -5.41 -18.53 -24.17
N PHE A 134 -6.42 -17.83 -23.64
CA PHE A 134 -6.82 -16.50 -24.10
C PHE A 134 -5.72 -15.43 -23.93
N THR A 135 -4.81 -15.58 -22.98
CA THR A 135 -3.67 -14.67 -22.79
C THR A 135 -2.43 -15.09 -23.58
N GLY A 136 -2.54 -16.10 -24.46
CA GLY A 136 -1.40 -16.72 -25.12
C GLY A 136 -0.60 -17.67 -24.23
N ALA A 137 -1.13 -18.00 -23.04
CA ALA A 137 -0.53 -18.88 -22.04
C ALA A 137 0.97 -18.58 -21.83
N GLY A 138 1.82 -19.60 -21.73
CA GLY A 138 3.26 -19.44 -21.52
C GLY A 138 4.05 -18.85 -22.70
N VAL A 139 3.45 -18.72 -23.89
CA VAL A 139 4.11 -18.12 -25.07
C VAL A 139 3.86 -16.61 -25.14
N GLY A 140 2.74 -16.14 -24.57
CA GLY A 140 2.31 -14.75 -24.62
C GLY A 140 1.68 -14.35 -25.95
N LEU A 141 1.27 -13.09 -26.06
CA LEU A 141 0.64 -12.53 -27.25
C LEU A 141 1.65 -11.70 -28.05
N LEU A 142 1.78 -12.01 -29.34
CA LEU A 142 2.57 -11.20 -30.27
C LEU A 142 1.68 -10.13 -30.90
N ILE A 143 1.97 -8.87 -30.59
CA ILE A 143 1.24 -7.73 -31.14
C ILE A 143 1.72 -7.50 -32.59
N PRO A 144 0.83 -7.51 -33.60
CA PRO A 144 1.23 -7.31 -34.99
C PRO A 144 1.82 -5.90 -35.18
N LEU A 145 2.91 -5.82 -35.94
CA LEU A 145 3.59 -4.55 -36.20
C LEU A 145 2.89 -3.80 -37.35
N ALA A 146 2.06 -2.83 -37.01
CA ALA A 146 1.41 -1.92 -37.93
C ALA A 146 1.75 -0.48 -37.53
N ARG A 147 2.78 0.10 -38.17
CA ARG A 147 3.24 1.46 -37.86
C ARG A 147 2.15 2.47 -38.14
N GLY A 148 1.84 3.29 -37.15
CA GLY A 148 0.78 4.28 -37.23
C GLY A 148 0.51 4.88 -35.85
N VAL A 149 0.18 6.16 -35.83
CA VAL A 149 -0.24 6.85 -34.59
C VAL A 149 -1.51 6.19 -34.03
N GLU A 150 -2.39 5.72 -34.91
CA GLU A 150 -3.59 4.97 -34.57
C GLU A 150 -3.32 3.65 -33.84
N ASN A 151 -2.22 2.97 -34.15
CA ASN A 151 -1.86 1.68 -33.56
C ASN A 151 -0.87 1.80 -32.40
N PHE A 152 -0.61 3.03 -31.92
CA PHE A 152 0.35 3.29 -30.85
C PHE A 152 1.76 2.76 -31.16
N GLN A 153 2.12 2.75 -32.45
CA GLN A 153 3.41 2.28 -32.97
C GLN A 153 4.10 3.41 -33.70
N PHE A 154 4.90 4.17 -32.95
CA PHE A 154 5.64 5.32 -33.47
C PHE A 154 6.96 4.90 -34.11
N ALA A 155 7.31 5.53 -35.23
CA ALA A 155 8.62 5.33 -35.87
C ALA A 155 9.77 5.94 -35.05
N SER A 156 9.50 7.01 -34.30
CA SER A 156 10.43 7.68 -33.39
C SER A 156 10.07 7.40 -31.94
N ARG A 157 11.08 7.20 -31.09
CA ARG A 157 10.92 7.03 -29.64
C ARG A 157 10.33 8.26 -28.95
N ALA A 158 10.42 9.43 -29.60
CA ALA A 158 9.84 10.67 -29.08
C ALA A 158 8.32 10.56 -28.89
N GLY A 159 7.61 9.81 -29.74
CA GLY A 159 6.16 9.58 -29.58
C GLY A 159 5.83 8.89 -28.26
N TYR A 160 6.56 7.82 -27.93
CA TYR A 160 6.41 7.12 -26.65
C TYR A 160 6.77 7.99 -25.45
N PHE A 161 7.82 8.82 -25.59
CA PHE A 161 8.20 9.76 -24.53
C PHE A 161 7.05 10.69 -24.16
N TRP A 162 6.38 11.32 -25.13
CA TRP A 162 5.29 12.24 -24.85
C TRP A 162 4.11 11.58 -24.13
N VAL A 163 3.78 10.33 -24.50
CA VAL A 163 2.71 9.60 -23.83
C VAL A 163 3.09 9.25 -22.38
N VAL A 164 4.28 8.71 -22.16
CA VAL A 164 4.74 8.37 -20.80
C VAL A 164 4.90 9.62 -19.95
N TRP A 165 5.40 10.72 -20.52
CA TRP A 165 5.50 12.01 -19.86
C TRP A 165 4.13 12.56 -19.44
N ALA A 166 3.13 12.48 -20.33
CA ALA A 166 1.77 12.93 -20.02
C ALA A 166 1.12 12.08 -18.91
N LEU A 167 1.29 10.75 -18.96
CA LEU A 167 0.79 9.85 -17.92
C LEU A 167 1.51 10.06 -16.58
N ALA A 168 2.82 10.25 -16.59
CA ALA A 168 3.60 10.58 -15.39
C ALA A 168 3.13 11.92 -14.79
N LEU A 169 2.98 12.96 -15.61
CA LEU A 169 2.48 14.25 -15.16
C LEU A 169 1.08 14.11 -14.54
N ALA A 170 0.18 13.39 -15.19
CA ALA A 170 -1.17 13.14 -14.68
C ALA A 170 -1.14 12.42 -13.32
N ALA A 171 -0.28 11.42 -13.13
CA ALA A 171 -0.15 10.73 -11.86
C ALA A 171 0.41 11.62 -10.74
N PHE A 172 1.43 12.42 -11.03
CA PHE A 172 2.00 13.38 -10.08
C PHE A 172 0.99 14.47 -9.68
N VAL A 173 0.23 15.00 -10.64
CA VAL A 173 -0.87 15.94 -10.39
C VAL A 173 -1.96 15.29 -9.55
N THR A 174 -2.32 14.04 -9.85
CA THR A 174 -3.31 13.28 -9.08
C THR A 174 -2.89 13.13 -7.63
N VAL A 175 -1.61 12.82 -7.36
CA VAL A 175 -1.13 12.70 -5.98
C VAL A 175 -1.04 14.04 -5.27
N TRP A 176 -0.60 15.10 -5.96
CA TRP A 176 -0.68 16.45 -5.41
C TRP A 176 -2.12 16.83 -5.04
N TRP A 177 -3.09 16.50 -5.89
CA TRP A 177 -4.51 16.76 -5.64
C TRP A 177 -5.03 15.96 -4.44
N ILE A 178 -4.71 14.67 -4.36
CA ILE A 178 -5.07 13.81 -3.21
C ILE A 178 -4.46 14.35 -1.93
N GLY A 179 -3.16 14.69 -1.94
CA GLY A 179 -2.45 15.17 -0.76
C GLY A 179 -2.96 16.51 -0.23
N ASN A 180 -3.52 17.37 -1.11
CA ASN A 180 -4.13 18.63 -0.71
C ASN A 180 -5.66 18.53 -0.49
N SER A 181 -6.25 17.35 -0.66
CA SER A 181 -7.68 17.10 -0.46
C SER A 181 -7.99 16.62 0.97
N ARG A 182 -9.27 16.73 1.37
CA ARG A 182 -9.75 16.16 2.64
C ARG A 182 -9.55 14.64 2.72
N PHE A 183 -9.60 13.95 1.57
CA PHE A 183 -9.41 12.51 1.48
C PHE A 183 -7.98 12.11 1.86
N GLY A 184 -6.97 12.81 1.34
CA GLY A 184 -5.57 12.59 1.73
C GLY A 184 -5.33 12.82 3.22
N ALA A 185 -5.92 13.89 3.78
CA ALA A 185 -5.82 14.17 5.21
C ALA A 185 -6.46 13.07 6.08
N GLN A 186 -7.57 12.48 5.62
CA GLN A 186 -8.21 11.35 6.29
C GLN A 186 -7.35 10.08 6.24
N LEU A 187 -6.76 9.78 5.08
CA LEU A 187 -5.85 8.64 4.95
C LEU A 187 -4.65 8.76 5.90
N THR A 188 -4.03 9.94 5.95
CA THR A 188 -2.91 10.19 6.85
C THR A 188 -3.32 10.08 8.32
N ALA A 189 -4.50 10.58 8.69
CA ALA A 189 -5.01 10.45 10.05
C ALA A 189 -5.26 8.98 10.47
N VAL A 190 -5.77 8.16 9.55
CA VAL A 190 -5.92 6.70 9.75
C VAL A 190 -4.56 6.04 9.89
N ARG A 191 -3.59 6.40 9.04
CA ARG A 191 -2.20 5.91 9.10
C ARG A 191 -1.53 6.20 10.45
N ASP A 192 -1.70 7.42 10.98
CA ASP A 192 -1.00 7.86 12.18
C ASP A 192 -1.57 7.24 13.46
N ASN A 193 -2.90 7.19 13.61
CA ASN A 193 -3.53 6.57 14.77
C ASN A 193 -4.98 6.18 14.50
N GLU A 194 -5.19 4.92 14.11
CA GLU A 194 -6.52 4.38 13.79
C GLU A 194 -7.51 4.48 14.96
N GLU A 195 -7.07 4.26 16.20
CA GLU A 195 -7.94 4.34 17.37
C GLU A 195 -8.39 5.79 17.66
N ALA A 196 -7.49 6.75 17.52
CA ALA A 196 -7.82 8.17 17.69
C ALA A 196 -8.75 8.65 16.56
N ALA A 197 -8.51 8.21 15.32
CA ALA A 197 -9.36 8.51 14.18
C ALA A 197 -10.78 7.95 14.34
N ALA A 198 -10.92 6.72 14.85
CA ALA A 198 -12.22 6.11 15.13
C ALA A 198 -13.02 6.88 16.19
N ARG A 199 -12.36 7.40 17.23
CA ARG A 199 -12.99 8.24 18.26
C ARG A 199 -13.48 9.57 17.70
N LEU A 200 -12.71 10.22 16.83
CA LEU A 200 -13.10 11.47 16.16
C LEU A 200 -14.25 11.26 15.16
N ALA A 201 -14.26 10.13 14.44
CA ALA A 201 -15.30 9.77 13.47
C ALA A 201 -16.69 9.51 14.09
N SER A 202 -16.78 9.32 15.42
CA SER A 202 -18.05 9.16 16.15
C SER A 202 -18.83 10.48 16.35
N THR A 203 -18.28 11.63 15.95
CA THR A 203 -18.97 12.93 15.97
C THR A 203 -19.84 13.16 14.72
N PRO A 204 -20.98 13.88 14.81
CA PRO A 204 -22.12 13.71 13.90
C PRO A 204 -21.89 14.06 12.42
N SER A 205 -20.86 14.85 12.09
CA SER A 205 -20.59 15.35 10.73
C SER A 205 -19.77 14.40 9.83
N ALA A 206 -19.19 13.34 10.39
CA ALA A 206 -18.35 12.35 9.68
C ALA A 206 -19.07 11.02 9.38
N SER A 207 -20.38 10.97 9.60
CA SER A 207 -21.10 9.72 9.90
C SER A 207 -21.56 8.89 8.68
N ARG A 208 -21.32 9.32 7.43
CA ARG A 208 -21.79 8.56 6.25
C ARG A 208 -20.81 7.48 5.77
N TRP A 209 -19.50 7.72 5.87
CA TRP A 209 -18.50 6.81 5.27
C TRP A 209 -17.87 5.84 6.28
N ALA A 210 -17.74 6.22 7.56
CA ALA A 210 -17.22 5.32 8.60
C ALA A 210 -18.08 4.06 8.80
N ARG A 211 -19.40 4.16 8.57
CA ARG A 211 -20.34 3.03 8.63
C ARG A 211 -20.20 2.02 7.48
N LEU A 212 -19.67 2.44 6.33
CA LEU A 212 -19.46 1.56 5.17
C LEU A 212 -18.13 0.79 5.26
N SER A 213 -17.10 1.41 5.84
CA SER A 213 -15.77 0.78 5.97
C SER A 213 -15.64 -0.14 7.20
N PHE A 214 -16.40 0.11 8.28
CA PHE A 214 -16.33 -0.67 9.51
C PHE A 214 -17.73 -0.90 10.10
N PRO A 215 -18.52 -1.87 9.59
CA PRO A 215 -19.83 -2.18 10.14
C PRO A 215 -19.76 -2.72 11.59
N ASP A 216 -18.60 -3.23 12.03
CA ASP A 216 -18.43 -3.89 13.33
C ASP A 216 -17.73 -3.02 14.39
N SER A 217 -17.32 -1.80 14.05
CA SER A 217 -16.82 -0.84 15.05
C SER A 217 -17.98 -0.02 15.63
N SER A 218 -19.01 -0.70 16.15
CA SER A 218 -19.84 -0.06 17.16
C SER A 218 -18.94 0.28 18.34
N PRO A 219 -18.85 1.54 18.79
CA PRO A 219 -18.16 1.85 20.02
C PRO A 219 -18.92 1.14 21.12
N ALA A 220 -18.35 0.04 21.64
CA ALA A 220 -18.75 -0.49 22.92
C ALA A 220 -18.72 0.69 23.89
N SER A 221 -19.90 1.10 24.37
CA SER A 221 -20.01 2.20 25.32
C SER A 221 -19.07 1.91 26.50
N PRO A 222 -18.32 2.89 27.03
CA PRO A 222 -17.42 2.67 28.15
C PRO A 222 -18.16 2.52 29.50
N ALA A 223 -19.40 1.99 29.49
CA ALA A 223 -20.28 1.97 30.65
C ALA A 223 -20.22 0.67 31.49
N SER A 224 -19.44 -0.35 31.11
CA SER A 224 -19.46 -1.65 31.82
C SER A 224 -18.20 -2.00 32.64
N SER A 225 -17.04 -1.36 32.42
CA SER A 225 -15.80 -1.75 33.12
C SER A 225 -15.56 -1.03 34.46
N THR A 226 -16.29 0.05 34.75
CA THR A 226 -16.14 0.80 36.01
C THR A 226 -16.81 0.14 37.22
N ARG A 227 -17.70 -0.84 37.05
CA ARG A 227 -18.30 -1.56 38.19
C ARG A 227 -17.39 -2.63 38.81
N SER A 228 -16.35 -3.07 38.11
CA SER A 228 -15.45 -4.11 38.66
C SER A 228 -14.31 -3.53 39.51
N ILE A 229 -13.96 -2.26 39.34
CA ILE A 229 -12.82 -1.64 40.05
C ILE A 229 -13.22 -1.21 41.47
N SER A 230 -14.51 -0.95 41.75
CA SER A 230 -14.99 -0.64 43.11
C SER A 230 -15.07 -1.86 44.04
N SER A 231 -15.01 -3.09 43.51
CA SER A 231 -15.01 -4.31 44.33
C SER A 231 -13.60 -4.69 44.82
N ILE A 232 -12.56 -4.32 44.06
CA ILE A 232 -11.16 -4.61 44.41
C ILE A 232 -10.66 -3.68 45.52
N SER A 233 -11.17 -2.45 45.60
CA SER A 233 -10.83 -1.53 46.70
C SER A 233 -11.44 -1.97 48.05
N THR A 234 -12.58 -2.67 48.05
CA THR A 234 -13.20 -3.24 49.26
C THR A 234 -12.51 -4.54 49.73
N LEU A 235 -11.99 -5.36 48.81
CA LEU A 235 -11.21 -6.55 49.17
C LEU A 235 -9.83 -6.20 49.78
N ARG A 236 -9.28 -5.03 49.47
CA ARG A 236 -8.03 -4.53 50.07
C ARG A 236 -8.21 -4.07 51.52
N SER A 237 -9.42 -3.81 52.00
CA SER A 237 -9.68 -3.48 53.42
C SER A 237 -9.93 -4.70 54.32
N LEU A 238 -10.08 -5.90 53.74
CA LEU A 238 -10.33 -7.16 54.48
C LEU A 238 -9.09 -8.05 54.64
N MET A 239 -8.03 -7.82 53.87
CA MET A 239 -6.75 -8.51 54.07
C MET A 239 -5.86 -7.73 55.02
N GLY A 240 -5.97 -8.11 56.30
CA GLY A 240 -5.15 -7.63 57.40
C GLY A 240 -3.64 -7.74 57.14
N ARG A 241 -2.95 -6.79 57.77
CA ARG A 241 -1.49 -6.61 57.87
C ARG A 241 -0.72 -7.94 57.92
N ARG A 242 0.12 -8.18 56.91
CA ARG A 242 1.40 -8.88 57.10
C ARG A 242 2.53 -7.93 56.73
N SER A 243 3.48 -7.84 57.65
CA SER A 243 4.66 -6.97 57.68
C SER A 243 5.61 -7.18 56.49
N PRO A 244 6.41 -6.18 56.12
CA PRO A 244 7.38 -6.29 55.03
C PRO A 244 8.65 -7.01 55.50
N SER A 245 9.16 -7.93 54.68
CA SER A 245 10.53 -8.47 54.79
C SER A 245 11.23 -8.38 53.44
N PRO A 246 12.58 -8.28 53.41
CA PRO A 246 13.27 -7.36 52.51
C PRO A 246 13.88 -8.02 51.26
N ALA A 247 14.18 -7.14 50.30
CA ALA A 247 15.26 -7.24 49.31
C ALA A 247 15.26 -8.39 48.29
N CYS A 248 14.97 -8.04 47.03
CA CYS A 248 15.71 -8.57 45.88
C CYS A 248 15.88 -7.46 44.84
N SER A 249 17.03 -6.79 44.89
CA SER A 249 17.52 -5.90 43.85
C SER A 249 18.08 -6.72 42.68
N CYS A 250 17.34 -6.84 41.59
CA CYS A 250 17.91 -7.27 40.31
C CYS A 250 18.06 -6.05 39.40
N ARG A 251 19.24 -5.44 39.51
CA ARG A 251 19.82 -4.50 38.56
C ARG A 251 20.37 -5.32 37.39
N SER A 252 19.82 -5.17 36.19
CA SER A 252 20.48 -5.60 34.95
C SER A 252 20.44 -4.49 33.91
N SER A 253 21.43 -3.62 34.01
CA SER A 253 22.00 -2.88 32.90
C SER A 253 22.55 -3.87 31.86
N VAL A 254 22.08 -3.81 30.61
CA VAL A 254 22.80 -4.40 29.48
C VAL A 254 22.90 -3.36 28.38
N ALA A 255 24.13 -2.87 28.26
CA ALA A 255 24.61 -1.97 27.23
C ALA A 255 24.71 -2.70 25.89
N TRP A 256 24.35 -1.99 24.83
CA TRP A 256 24.53 -2.42 23.44
C TRP A 256 26.02 -2.38 23.06
N GLY A 257 26.60 -3.56 22.87
CA GLY A 257 27.97 -3.76 22.41
C GLY A 257 27.99 -4.72 21.22
N ARG A 258 28.73 -4.33 20.19
CA ARG A 258 28.89 -4.92 18.86
C ARG A 258 29.34 -6.40 18.82
N PHE A 259 28.90 -7.04 17.73
CA PHE A 259 29.59 -8.01 16.86
C PHE A 259 29.65 -9.52 17.20
N SER A 260 29.45 -10.28 16.11
CA SER A 260 29.89 -11.64 15.79
C SER A 260 29.02 -12.82 16.22
N GLY A 261 28.78 -13.71 15.26
CA GLY A 261 27.70 -14.67 15.25
C GLY A 261 27.89 -15.90 16.13
N ARG A 262 26.78 -16.30 16.76
CA ARG A 262 26.35 -17.67 17.01
C ARG A 262 24.89 -17.59 17.43
N PHE A 263 24.02 -18.23 16.66
CA PHE A 263 22.63 -18.45 17.05
C PHE A 263 22.62 -19.47 18.20
N SER A 264 22.40 -18.98 19.40
CA SER A 264 22.09 -19.79 20.58
C SER A 264 20.64 -19.49 20.97
N VAL A 265 19.75 -20.45 20.73
CA VAL A 265 18.33 -20.38 21.09
C VAL A 265 18.21 -20.21 22.62
N PRO A 266 17.42 -19.24 23.14
CA PRO A 266 17.16 -19.15 24.58
C PRO A 266 16.32 -20.34 25.02
N SER A 267 16.91 -21.20 25.85
CA SER A 267 16.25 -22.31 26.53
C SER A 267 15.17 -21.79 27.48
N ALA A 268 14.02 -22.46 27.41
CA ALA A 268 12.85 -22.21 28.22
C ALA A 268 13.16 -22.20 29.73
N CYS A 269 12.56 -21.25 30.44
CA CYS A 269 12.42 -21.28 31.89
C CYS A 269 11.61 -22.52 32.31
N MET A 270 12.30 -23.59 32.70
CA MET A 270 11.70 -24.63 33.53
C MET A 270 11.82 -24.24 35.01
N PRO A 271 10.75 -24.40 35.81
CA PRO A 271 10.82 -24.20 37.25
C PRO A 271 11.57 -25.36 37.92
N SER A 272 12.51 -25.01 38.81
CA SER A 272 13.33 -25.95 39.61
C SER A 272 12.48 -26.71 40.64
N PRO A 273 12.64 -28.04 40.78
CA PRO A 273 11.87 -28.87 41.71
C PRO A 273 12.55 -28.93 43.09
N LYS A 274 12.51 -27.85 43.88
CA LYS A 274 12.87 -27.89 45.31
C LYS A 274 12.07 -26.86 46.12
N ALA A 275 10.77 -27.10 46.26
CA ALA A 275 9.95 -26.47 47.30
C ALA A 275 8.64 -27.26 47.48
N ARG A 276 8.74 -28.52 47.94
CA ARG A 276 7.61 -29.26 48.49
C ARG A 276 8.10 -30.17 49.62
N ALA A 277 8.52 -29.55 50.71
CA ALA A 277 8.64 -30.15 52.04
C ALA A 277 8.74 -29.00 53.06
N ALA A 278 8.00 -29.16 54.17
CA ALA A 278 7.88 -28.29 55.34
C ALA A 278 6.75 -27.23 55.33
N SER A 279 5.86 -27.44 56.31
CA SER A 279 4.72 -26.65 56.83
C SER A 279 3.49 -26.48 55.97
#